data_AF-A0A259IJR1-F1
#
_entry.id   AF-A0A259IJR1-F1
#
_cell.length_a   1.000
_cell.length_b   1.000
_cell.length_c   1.000
_cell.angle_alpha   90.00
_cell.angle_beta   90.00
_cell.angle_gamma   90.00
#
_symmetry.space_group_name_H-M   'P 1'
#
loop_
_entity.id
_entity.type
_entity.pdbx_description
1 polymer ?
#
loop_
_entity_poly.entity_id
_entity_poly.type
_entity_poly.pdbx_seq_one_letter_code
_entity_poly.pdbx_strand_id
1 'polypeptide(L)'
;HGRQTQEGLKDLAEFEEYCYVVAGVVGELLTTIFSNYSSGFSKQIEGHEQLAIAFGQALQMTNILKDSPEDRARGVSWKPVGMSQTALLNIAYKKLQDSMSYILLIPENEVGIRRFCFLAFGLAVMTLEKIANRKEFSNKSEVKLSRNSVWIFYAFTKLAASNTFLMKAFFFVASSQLRKLSAKKP
;
A
#
# COMPACT_ATOMS: atom_id res chain seq x y z
N HIS A 1 -10.30 23.54 4.71
CA HIS A 1 -8.90 23.19 4.39
C HIS A 1 -7.93 23.69 5.48
N GLY A 2 -7.98 23.10 6.69
CA GLY A 2 -7.14 23.52 7.84
C GLY A 2 -6.10 22.49 8.31
N ARG A 3 -5.87 21.42 7.53
CA ARG A 3 -4.99 20.29 7.92
C ARG A 3 -3.59 20.32 7.29
N GLN A 4 -3.26 21.37 6.54
CA GLN A 4 -1.97 21.52 5.87
C GLN A 4 -1.05 22.39 6.74
N THR A 5 -0.49 21.79 7.79
CA THR A 5 0.47 22.45 8.68
C THR A 5 1.86 21.83 8.49
N GLN A 6 2.89 22.54 8.95
CA GLN A 6 4.25 22.00 8.98
C GLN A 6 4.42 20.89 10.02
N GLU A 7 3.60 20.90 11.08
CA GLU A 7 3.70 19.97 12.21
C GLU A 7 3.29 18.55 11.81
N GLY A 8 2.24 18.41 11.01
CA GLY A 8 1.69 17.11 10.64
C GLY A 8 0.31 16.86 11.24
N LEU A 9 -0.12 15.61 11.16
CA LEU A 9 -1.35 15.16 11.82
C LEU A 9 -1.06 14.88 13.29
N LYS A 10 -2.04 15.11 14.16
CA LYS A 10 -1.91 15.06 15.62
C LYS A 10 -1.29 13.76 16.12
N ASP A 11 -1.79 12.63 15.62
CA ASP A 11 -1.40 11.29 16.08
C ASP A 11 -1.68 10.24 15.00
N LEU A 12 -1.38 8.98 15.31
CA LEU A 12 -1.62 7.86 14.41
C LEU A 12 -3.11 7.68 14.09
N ALA A 13 -4.00 7.95 15.05
CA ALA A 13 -5.44 7.77 14.84
C ALA A 13 -5.96 8.76 13.81
N GLU A 14 -5.59 10.05 13.90
CA GLU A 14 -5.93 11.04 12.87
C GLU A 14 -5.30 10.68 11.51
N PHE A 15 -4.08 10.14 11.50
CA PHE A 15 -3.44 9.68 10.27
C PHE A 15 -4.19 8.52 9.60
N GLU A 16 -4.62 7.51 10.36
CA GLU A 16 -5.40 6.39 9.85
C GLU A 16 -6.81 6.80 9.42
N GLU A 17 -7.45 7.71 10.16
CA GLU A 17 -8.73 8.31 9.79
C GLU A 17 -8.63 9.11 8.49
N TYR A 18 -7.59 9.93 8.34
CA TYR A 18 -7.32 10.64 7.09
C TYR A 18 -7.16 9.66 5.93
N CYS A 19 -6.34 8.62 6.10
CA CYS A 19 -6.15 7.59 5.07
C CYS A 19 -7.45 6.82 4.76
N TYR A 20 -8.29 6.59 5.78
CA TYR A 20 -9.60 5.96 5.60
C TYR A 20 -10.51 6.82 4.73
N VAL A 21 -10.69 8.09 5.08
CA VAL A 21 -11.62 9.00 4.37
C VAL A 21 -11.22 9.23 2.92
N VAL A 22 -9.92 9.29 2.61
CA VAL A 22 -9.46 9.60 1.25
C VAL A 22 -9.23 8.37 0.37
N ALA A 23 -9.03 7.19 0.96
CA ALA A 23 -8.67 5.99 0.19
C ALA A 23 -9.27 4.68 0.76
N GLY A 24 -9.46 4.55 2.07
CA GLY A 24 -10.15 3.40 2.67
C GLY A 24 -11.56 3.22 2.12
N VAL A 25 -12.34 4.30 2.04
CA VAL A 25 -13.70 4.30 1.43
C VAL A 25 -13.68 3.88 -0.04
N VAL A 26 -12.60 4.16 -0.78
CA VAL A 26 -12.43 3.71 -2.17
C VAL A 26 -12.21 2.19 -2.21
N GLY A 27 -11.52 1.63 -1.22
CA GLY A 27 -11.41 0.19 -1.02
C GLY A 27 -12.78 -0.46 -0.85
N GLU A 28 -13.61 0.06 0.05
CA GLU A 28 -14.99 -0.41 0.30
C GLU A 28 -15.87 -0.31 -0.95
N LEU A 29 -15.78 0.81 -1.68
CA LEU A 29 -16.49 1.01 -2.95
C LEU A 29 -16.10 -0.06 -3.98
N LEU A 30 -14.80 -0.30 -4.18
CA LEU A 30 -14.31 -1.31 -5.11
C LEU A 30 -14.75 -2.70 -4.69
N THR A 31 -14.66 -3.03 -3.40
CA THR A 31 -15.16 -4.30 -2.85
C THR A 31 -16.65 -4.49 -3.16
N THR A 32 -17.47 -3.45 -2.98
CA THR A 32 -18.90 -3.51 -3.30
C THR A 32 -19.13 -3.80 -4.78
N ILE A 33 -18.41 -3.12 -5.67
CA ILE A 33 -18.48 -3.35 -7.12
C ILE A 33 -18.07 -4.79 -7.47
N PHE A 34 -16.96 -5.28 -6.91
CA PHE A 34 -16.45 -6.61 -7.17
C PHE A 34 -17.37 -7.71 -6.63
N SER A 35 -17.96 -7.52 -5.44
CA SER A 35 -18.92 -8.45 -4.86
C SER A 35 -20.22 -8.54 -5.66
N ASN A 36 -20.69 -7.42 -6.20
CA ASN A 36 -21.85 -7.40 -7.11
C ASN A 36 -21.56 -8.13 -8.43
N TYR A 37 -20.32 -8.08 -8.92
CA TYR A 37 -19.91 -8.74 -10.15
C TYR A 37 -19.61 -10.24 -9.95
N SER A 38 -18.91 -10.60 -8.88
CA SER A 38 -18.43 -11.96 -8.62
C SER A 38 -19.01 -12.50 -7.31
N SER A 39 -19.97 -13.42 -7.42
CA SER A 39 -20.54 -14.12 -6.27
C SER A 39 -19.50 -14.92 -5.49
N GLY A 40 -18.45 -15.40 -6.18
CA GLY A 40 -17.34 -16.12 -5.56
C GLY A 40 -16.53 -15.21 -4.63
N PHE A 41 -16.25 -13.98 -5.07
CA PHE A 41 -15.60 -12.98 -4.24
C PHE A 41 -16.51 -12.52 -3.10
N SER A 42 -17.79 -12.25 -3.38
CA SER A 42 -18.76 -11.82 -2.36
C SER A 42 -18.82 -12.77 -1.16
N LYS A 43 -18.73 -14.08 -1.39
CA LYS A 43 -18.69 -15.09 -0.32
C LYS A 43 -17.35 -15.13 0.43
N GLN A 44 -16.24 -14.89 -0.28
CA GLN A 44 -14.90 -14.96 0.33
C GLN A 44 -14.57 -13.72 1.15
N ILE A 45 -15.13 -12.55 0.81
CA ILE A 45 -14.88 -11.29 1.51
C ILE A 45 -15.75 -11.09 2.75
N GLU A 46 -16.82 -11.87 2.91
CA GLU A 46 -17.71 -11.83 4.07
C GLU A 46 -16.94 -12.06 5.38
N GLY A 47 -17.02 -11.12 6.32
CA GLY A 47 -16.27 -11.13 7.58
C GLY A 47 -14.81 -10.66 7.47
N HIS A 48 -14.40 -10.19 6.29
CA HIS A 48 -13.06 -9.71 5.96
C HIS A 48 -13.06 -8.29 5.36
N GLU A 49 -14.12 -7.51 5.57
CA GLU A 49 -14.33 -6.18 5.00
C GLU A 49 -13.24 -5.18 5.41
N GLN A 50 -12.67 -5.34 6.61
CA GLN A 50 -11.53 -4.56 7.10
C GLN A 50 -10.30 -4.66 6.19
N LEU A 51 -10.14 -5.74 5.44
CA LEU A 51 -9.03 -5.90 4.50
C LEU A 51 -9.16 -4.94 3.30
N ALA A 52 -10.39 -4.59 2.91
CA ALA A 52 -10.65 -3.59 1.87
C ALA A 52 -10.21 -2.19 2.31
N ILE A 53 -10.50 -1.83 3.57
CA ILE A 53 -10.04 -0.59 4.17
C ILE A 53 -8.52 -0.56 4.24
N ALA A 54 -7.90 -1.65 4.71
CA ALA A 54 -6.45 -1.76 4.79
C ALA A 54 -5.78 -1.63 3.41
N PHE A 55 -6.41 -2.19 2.36
CA PHE A 55 -5.96 -2.03 0.97
C PHE A 55 -5.90 -0.55 0.55
N GLY A 56 -6.99 0.19 0.74
CA GLY A 56 -7.03 1.63 0.45
C GLY A 56 -6.01 2.43 1.27
N GLN A 57 -5.95 2.17 2.58
CA GLN A 57 -5.00 2.82 3.48
C GLN A 57 -3.54 2.56 3.08
N ALA A 58 -3.17 1.32 2.72
CA ALA A 58 -1.80 1.00 2.31
C ALA A 58 -1.33 1.83 1.11
N LEU A 59 -2.21 2.01 0.12
CA LEU A 59 -1.93 2.84 -1.06
C LEU A 59 -1.75 4.31 -0.69
N GLN A 60 -2.61 4.84 0.20
CA GLN A 60 -2.50 6.23 0.61
C GLN A 60 -1.27 6.49 1.50
N MET A 61 -0.97 5.59 2.43
CA MET A 61 0.25 5.65 3.24
C MET A 61 1.50 5.64 2.35
N THR A 62 1.48 4.84 1.27
CA THR A 62 2.55 4.83 0.27
C THR A 62 2.74 6.19 -0.39
N ASN A 63 1.66 6.83 -0.85
CA ASN A 63 1.74 8.15 -1.46
C ASN A 63 2.30 9.19 -0.48
N ILE A 64 1.79 9.22 0.76
CA ILE A 64 2.28 10.14 1.80
C ILE A 64 3.78 9.93 2.07
N LEU A 65 4.23 8.68 2.21
CA LEU A 65 5.65 8.38 2.45
C LEU A 65 6.54 8.74 1.25
N LYS A 66 6.06 8.47 0.04
CA LYS A 66 6.77 8.78 -1.22
C LYS A 66 6.93 10.28 -1.43
N ASP A 67 5.87 11.03 -1.17
CA ASP A 67 5.77 12.46 -1.49
C ASP A 67 6.18 13.35 -0.31
N SER A 68 6.40 12.78 0.88
CA SER A 68 6.83 13.48 2.11
C SER A 68 7.99 14.47 1.93
N PRO A 69 9.06 14.21 1.15
CA PRO A 69 10.11 15.21 0.91
C PRO A 69 9.60 16.43 0.14
N GLU A 70 8.68 16.24 -0.82
CA GLU A 70 8.09 17.32 -1.60
C GLU A 70 7.11 18.14 -0.76
N ASP A 71 6.26 17.46 0.01
CA ASP A 71 5.32 18.11 0.92
C ASP A 71 6.07 18.96 1.94
N ARG A 72 7.15 18.43 2.52
CA ARG A 72 8.01 19.17 3.46
C ARG A 72 8.62 20.41 2.84
N ALA A 73 9.10 20.31 1.58
CA ALA A 73 9.64 21.46 0.86
C ALA A 73 8.58 22.56 0.60
N ARG A 74 7.29 22.20 0.62
CA ARG A 74 6.15 23.12 0.52
C ARG A 74 5.62 23.58 1.89
N GLY A 75 6.26 23.15 2.99
CA GLY A 75 5.82 23.48 4.35
C GLY A 75 4.60 22.69 4.81
N VAL A 76 4.38 21.48 4.30
CA VAL A 76 3.28 20.59 4.70
C VAL A 76 3.85 19.26 5.17
N SER A 77 3.29 18.72 6.25
CA SER A 77 3.53 17.34 6.67
C SER A 77 2.19 16.62 6.77
N TRP A 78 2.14 15.38 6.25
CA TRP A 78 1.01 14.47 6.44
C TRP A 78 1.36 13.30 7.36
N LYS A 79 2.57 13.30 7.92
CA LYS A 79 3.01 12.28 8.88
C LYS A 79 2.45 12.62 10.27
N PRO A 80 2.13 11.62 11.10
CA PRO A 80 1.73 11.86 12.48
C PRO A 80 2.88 12.45 13.30
N VAL A 81 2.58 13.43 14.13
CA VAL A 81 3.53 14.09 15.03
C VAL A 81 4.16 13.05 15.98
N GLY A 82 5.47 13.20 16.22
CA GLY A 82 6.21 12.32 17.14
C GLY A 82 6.50 10.91 16.61
N MET A 83 6.08 10.57 15.39
CA MET A 83 6.33 9.24 14.81
C MET A 83 7.56 9.22 13.91
N SER A 84 8.43 8.23 14.12
CA SER A 84 9.57 8.00 13.23
C SER A 84 9.13 7.41 11.88
N GLN A 85 9.92 7.66 10.83
CA GLN A 85 9.65 7.08 9.51
C GLN A 85 9.65 5.54 9.55
N THR A 86 10.53 4.93 10.34
CA THR A 86 10.59 3.47 10.50
C THR A 86 9.32 2.91 11.12
N ALA A 87 8.78 3.57 12.16
CA ALA A 87 7.51 3.17 12.77
C ALA A 87 6.37 3.24 11.74
N LEU A 88 6.32 4.31 10.95
CA LEU A 88 5.30 4.48 9.92
C LEU A 88 5.44 3.46 8.77
N LEU A 89 6.66 3.12 8.37
CA LEU A 89 6.95 2.05 7.41
C LEU A 89 6.49 0.67 7.92
N ASN A 90 6.68 0.39 9.22
CA ASN A 90 6.21 -0.85 9.83
C ASN A 90 4.68 -0.95 9.81
N ILE A 91 3.97 0.16 10.07
CA ILE A 91 2.50 0.21 9.97
C ILE A 91 2.05 0.02 8.52
N ALA A 92 2.66 0.72 7.57
CA ALA A 92 2.34 0.57 6.15
C ALA A 92 2.61 -0.87 5.66
N TYR A 93 3.68 -1.52 6.14
CA TYR A 93 3.96 -2.91 5.82
C TYR A 93 2.88 -3.87 6.34
N LYS A 94 2.36 -3.66 7.57
CA LYS A 94 1.21 -4.44 8.07
C LYS A 94 -0.02 -4.29 7.18
N LYS A 95 -0.35 -3.06 6.78
CA LYS A 95 -1.47 -2.80 5.85
C LYS A 95 -1.23 -3.46 4.48
N LEU A 96 0.01 -3.56 4.01
CA LEU A 96 0.35 -4.33 2.81
C LEU A 96 0.15 -5.85 3.00
N GLN A 97 0.39 -6.40 4.19
CA GLN A 97 0.09 -7.80 4.46
C GLN A 97 -1.43 -8.06 4.39
N ASP A 98 -2.24 -7.18 4.98
CA ASP A 98 -3.70 -7.22 4.90
C ASP A 98 -4.19 -7.03 3.45
N SER A 99 -3.58 -6.11 2.71
CA SER A 99 -3.82 -5.88 1.29
C SER A 99 -3.57 -7.14 0.45
N MET A 100 -2.50 -7.88 0.76
CA MET A 100 -2.20 -9.12 0.08
C MET A 100 -3.28 -10.16 0.37
N SER A 101 -3.71 -10.28 1.62
CA SER A 101 -4.82 -11.16 2.02
C SER A 101 -6.11 -10.80 1.28
N TYR A 102 -6.45 -9.51 1.19
CA TYR A 102 -7.59 -9.02 0.40
C TYR A 102 -7.55 -9.51 -1.05
N ILE A 103 -6.42 -9.33 -1.74
CA ILE A 103 -6.29 -9.71 -3.14
C ILE A 103 -6.43 -11.22 -3.32
N LEU A 104 -6.00 -12.01 -2.34
CA LEU A 104 -6.06 -13.47 -2.41
C LEU A 104 -7.46 -14.04 -2.16
N LEU A 105 -8.38 -13.27 -1.56
CA LEU A 105 -9.80 -13.62 -1.47
C LEU A 105 -10.51 -13.45 -2.82
N ILE A 106 -9.91 -12.74 -3.77
CA ILE A 106 -10.44 -12.60 -5.12
C ILE A 106 -10.20 -13.93 -5.85
N PRO A 107 -11.24 -14.61 -6.36
CA PRO A 107 -11.09 -15.92 -7.00
C PRO A 107 -10.08 -15.92 -8.14
N GLU A 108 -9.35 -17.02 -8.34
CA GLU A 108 -8.27 -17.11 -9.35
C GLU A 108 -8.79 -16.98 -10.80
N ASN A 109 -10.06 -17.30 -11.05
CA ASN A 109 -10.73 -17.08 -12.33
C ASN A 109 -11.07 -15.60 -12.59
N GLU A 110 -11.10 -14.75 -11.55
CA GLU A 110 -11.33 -13.30 -11.67
C GLU A 110 -10.03 -12.53 -11.96
N VAL A 111 -9.34 -12.96 -13.02
CA VAL A 111 -7.99 -12.49 -13.37
C VAL A 111 -7.94 -10.97 -13.56
N GLY A 112 -8.98 -10.37 -14.12
CA GLY A 112 -9.05 -8.92 -14.34
C GLY A 112 -9.00 -8.13 -13.03
N ILE A 113 -9.83 -8.53 -12.05
CA ILE A 113 -9.90 -7.90 -10.74
C ILE A 113 -8.59 -8.12 -9.97
N ARG A 114 -8.10 -9.36 -9.93
CA ARG A 114 -6.81 -9.69 -9.28
C ARG A 114 -5.67 -8.86 -9.84
N ARG A 115 -5.60 -8.73 -11.17
CA ARG A 115 -4.56 -7.95 -11.85
C ARG A 115 -4.65 -6.47 -11.53
N PHE A 116 -5.85 -5.90 -11.53
CA PHE A 116 -6.08 -4.50 -11.18
C PHE A 116 -5.55 -4.20 -9.76
N CYS A 117 -5.97 -4.97 -8.77
CA CYS A 117 -5.54 -4.78 -7.39
C CYS A 117 -4.04 -5.08 -7.20
N PHE A 118 -3.54 -6.15 -7.80
CA PHE A 118 -2.14 -6.56 -7.67
C PHE A 118 -1.16 -5.57 -8.31
N LEU A 119 -1.55 -4.90 -9.39
CA LEU A 119 -0.74 -3.84 -9.99
C LEU A 119 -0.56 -2.67 -9.02
N ALA A 120 -1.64 -2.14 -8.46
CA ALA A 120 -1.57 -1.04 -7.49
C ALA A 120 -0.77 -1.44 -6.25
N PHE A 121 -1.06 -2.62 -5.71
CA PHE A 121 -0.35 -3.19 -4.57
C PHE A 121 1.15 -3.34 -4.82
N GLY A 122 1.56 -3.96 -5.93
CA GLY A 122 2.98 -4.25 -6.14
C GLY A 122 3.80 -2.98 -6.38
N LEU A 123 3.24 -1.96 -7.03
CA LEU A 123 3.88 -0.65 -7.13
C LEU A 123 4.04 0.00 -5.75
N ALA A 124 3.07 -0.18 -4.86
CA ALA A 124 3.17 0.29 -3.49
C ALA A 124 4.29 -0.43 -2.70
N VAL A 125 4.34 -1.77 -2.77
CA VAL A 125 5.41 -2.58 -2.16
C VAL A 125 6.78 -2.12 -2.63
N MET A 126 6.99 -2.03 -3.95
CA MET A 126 8.28 -1.63 -4.52
C MET A 126 8.69 -0.19 -4.12
N THR A 127 7.72 0.71 -4.01
CA THR A 127 7.96 2.09 -3.59
C THR A 127 8.37 2.14 -2.12
N LEU A 128 7.63 1.47 -1.24
CA LEU A 128 7.95 1.41 0.19
C LEU A 128 9.27 0.68 0.46
N GLU A 129 9.59 -0.38 -0.28
CA GLU A 129 10.87 -1.07 -0.19
C GLU A 129 12.04 -0.15 -0.58
N LYS A 130 11.89 0.66 -1.62
CA LYS A 130 12.90 1.69 -1.96
C LYS A 130 13.07 2.73 -0.86
N ILE A 131 11.97 3.17 -0.24
CA ILE A 131 12.02 4.12 0.89
C ILE A 131 12.70 3.49 2.09
N ALA A 132 12.39 2.24 2.42
CA ALA A 132 13.01 1.49 3.52
C ALA A 132 14.52 1.25 3.32
N ASN A 133 14.99 1.23 2.08
CA ASN A 133 16.41 1.07 1.74
C ASN A 133 17.21 2.39 1.78
N ARG A 134 16.57 3.55 1.89
CA ARG A 134 17.29 4.82 1.89
C ARG A 134 18.09 5.01 3.19
N LYS A 135 19.35 5.39 3.03
CA LYS A 135 20.10 6.13 4.05
C LYS A 135 19.69 7.61 3.96
N GLU A 136 19.64 8.33 5.09
CA GLU A 136 19.04 9.68 5.23
C GLU A 136 19.55 10.77 4.26
N PHE A 137 20.65 10.53 3.53
CA PHE A 137 21.29 11.49 2.62
C PHE A 137 21.10 11.20 1.11
N SER A 138 20.09 10.40 0.72
CA SER A 138 19.85 10.03 -0.69
C SER A 138 18.92 10.99 -1.44
N ASN A 139 19.28 11.31 -2.69
CA ASN A 139 18.56 12.24 -3.56
C ASN A 139 17.15 11.75 -3.93
N LYS A 140 16.24 12.73 -4.09
CA LYS A 140 14.80 12.59 -4.40
C LYS A 140 14.49 11.60 -5.54
N SER A 141 15.30 11.56 -6.59
CA SER A 141 15.12 10.70 -7.78
C SER A 141 15.16 9.19 -7.49
N GLU A 142 15.76 8.75 -6.39
CA GLU A 142 16.01 7.32 -6.14
C GLU A 142 14.76 6.50 -5.79
N VAL A 143 13.73 7.13 -5.19
CA VAL A 143 12.49 6.45 -4.77
C VAL A 143 11.48 6.30 -5.90
N LYS A 144 11.58 7.10 -6.96
CA LYS A 144 10.69 6.94 -8.12
C LYS A 144 10.98 5.62 -8.83
N LEU A 145 9.94 4.87 -9.15
CA LEU A 145 10.07 3.69 -10.01
C LEU A 145 10.36 4.13 -11.44
N SER A 146 11.30 3.46 -12.10
CA SER A 146 11.58 3.72 -13.51
C SER A 146 10.40 3.25 -14.37
N ARG A 147 10.17 3.90 -15.52
CA ARG A 147 9.12 3.48 -16.47
C ARG A 147 9.31 2.03 -16.91
N ASN A 148 10.57 1.61 -17.10
CA ASN A 148 10.90 0.24 -17.46
C ASN A 148 10.54 -0.75 -16.34
N SER A 149 10.85 -0.43 -15.07
CA SER A 149 10.45 -1.26 -13.93
C SER A 149 8.93 -1.40 -13.83
N VAL A 150 8.18 -0.31 -14.06
CA VAL A 150 6.72 -0.34 -14.08
C VAL A 150 6.20 -1.20 -15.23
N TRP A 151 6.77 -1.08 -16.43
CA TRP A 151 6.40 -1.89 -17.59
C TRP A 151 6.68 -3.38 -17.39
N ILE A 152 7.86 -3.73 -16.86
CA ILE A 152 8.22 -5.10 -16.52
C ILE A 152 7.24 -5.66 -15.49
N PHE A 153 6.93 -4.89 -14.46
CA PHE A 153 5.97 -5.32 -13.44
C PHE A 153 4.56 -5.47 -14.03
N TYR A 154 4.12 -4.54 -14.88
CA TYR A 154 2.84 -4.64 -15.59
C TYR A 154 2.75 -5.92 -16.45
N ALA A 155 3.84 -6.31 -17.13
CA ALA A 155 3.90 -7.58 -17.85
C ALA A 155 3.84 -8.77 -16.90
N PHE A 156 4.61 -8.75 -15.80
CA PHE A 156 4.59 -9.79 -14.77
C PHE A 156 3.19 -9.99 -14.16
N THR A 157 2.43 -8.91 -13.91
CA THR A 157 1.08 -9.00 -13.35
C THR A 157 0.12 -9.81 -14.25
N LYS A 158 0.34 -9.84 -15.58
CA LYS A 158 -0.47 -10.68 -16.49
C LYS A 158 -0.32 -12.17 -16.19
N LEU A 159 0.89 -12.59 -15.80
CA LEU A 159 1.20 -13.98 -15.49
C LEU A 159 0.84 -14.31 -14.03
N ALA A 160 1.11 -13.39 -13.12
CA ALA A 160 0.92 -13.60 -11.69
C ALA A 160 -0.55 -13.55 -11.26
N ALA A 161 -1.41 -12.80 -11.97
CA ALA A 161 -2.79 -12.56 -11.54
C ALA A 161 -3.63 -13.83 -11.37
N SER A 162 -3.35 -14.89 -12.13
CA SER A 162 -4.03 -16.19 -12.00
C SER A 162 -3.28 -17.19 -11.11
N ASN A 163 -2.19 -16.78 -10.45
CA ASN A 163 -1.35 -17.68 -9.66
C ASN A 163 -1.01 -17.09 -8.29
N THR A 164 -1.70 -17.59 -7.27
CA THR A 164 -1.51 -17.17 -5.87
C THR A 164 -0.07 -17.32 -5.38
N PHE A 165 0.64 -18.38 -5.78
CA PHE A 165 2.03 -18.59 -5.38
C PHE A 165 2.95 -17.49 -5.93
N LEU A 166 2.83 -17.13 -7.22
CA LEU A 166 3.64 -16.06 -7.82
C LEU A 166 3.41 -14.72 -7.14
N MET A 167 2.16 -14.39 -6.78
CA MET A 167 1.86 -13.14 -6.09
C MET A 167 2.49 -13.12 -4.69
N LYS A 168 2.38 -14.22 -3.93
CA LYS A 168 2.99 -14.36 -2.60
C LYS A 168 4.52 -14.32 -2.68
N ALA A 169 5.11 -15.01 -3.65
CA ALA A 169 6.55 -15.02 -3.89
C ALA A 169 7.05 -13.62 -4.24
N PHE A 170 6.35 -12.89 -5.14
CA PHE A 170 6.66 -11.49 -5.43
C PHE A 170 6.62 -10.64 -4.16
N PHE A 171 5.55 -10.72 -3.37
CA PHE A 171 5.45 -9.90 -2.16
C PHE A 171 6.58 -10.22 -1.18
N PHE A 172 6.91 -11.50 -1.00
CA PHE A 172 8.05 -11.92 -0.18
C PHE A 172 9.40 -11.46 -0.75
N VAL A 173 9.63 -11.48 -2.05
CA VAL A 173 10.92 -11.00 -2.57
C VAL A 173 11.00 -9.46 -2.49
N ALA A 174 9.95 -8.78 -2.90
CA ALA A 174 9.91 -7.33 -3.06
C ALA A 174 9.79 -6.52 -1.75
N SER A 175 9.50 -7.17 -0.62
CA SER A 175 9.38 -6.51 0.71
C SER A 175 10.49 -6.88 1.69
N SER A 176 11.68 -7.25 1.18
CA SER A 176 12.75 -7.85 1.98
C SER A 176 13.19 -6.99 3.17
N GLN A 177 13.29 -5.68 2.98
CA GLN A 177 13.77 -4.75 3.99
C GLN A 177 12.64 -4.29 4.89
N LEU A 178 11.44 -4.08 4.33
CA LEU A 178 10.23 -3.87 5.12
C LEU A 178 10.02 -4.99 6.14
N ARG A 179 10.21 -6.26 5.74
CA ARG A 179 10.18 -7.41 6.66
C ARG A 179 11.21 -7.33 7.76
N LYS A 180 12.46 -6.98 7.43
CA LYS A 180 13.53 -6.85 8.42
C LYS A 180 13.24 -5.74 9.43
N LEU A 181 12.70 -4.60 8.97
CA LEU A 181 12.30 -3.49 9.84
C LEU A 181 11.16 -3.88 10.78
N SER A 182 10.19 -4.68 10.29
CA SER A 182 9.07 -5.15 11.10
C SER A 182 9.46 -6.27 12.09
N ALA A 183 10.53 -7.03 11.81
CA ALA A 183 11.00 -8.11 12.68
C ALA A 183 11.85 -7.61 13.85
N LYS A 184 12.45 -6.42 13.73
CA LYS A 184 13.09 -5.73 14.86
C LYS A 184 11.98 -5.17 15.76
N LYS A 185 11.79 -5.78 16.94
CA LYS A 185 10.93 -5.22 17.99
C LYS A 185 11.41 -3.80 18.34
N PRO A 186 10.51 -2.88 18.73
CA PRO A 186 10.88 -1.58 19.25
C PRO A 186 11.80 -1.70 20.47
#